data_AF-A0A9W5YM06-F1
#
_entry.id   AF-A0A9W5YM06-F1
#
_cell.length_a   1.000
_cell.length_b   1.000
_cell.length_c   1.000
_cell.angle_alpha   90.00
_cell.angle_beta   90.00
_cell.angle_gamma   90.00
#
_symmetry.space_group_name_H-M   'P 1'
#
loop_
_entity.id
_entity.type
_entity.pdbx_description
1 polymer ?
#
loop_
_entity_poly.entity_id
_entity_poly.type
_entity_poly.pdbx_seq_one_letter_code
_entity_poly.pdbx_strand_id
1 'polypeptide(L)'
;MACVLDPGIDQPTFDLIVQLQLQETDLYFEYSKGKSRDPTDEELAFHLQNEEWGNLSQYLQDRRMAMSFATAVHADGHVLAETQVEQENALKDRLIARQLMKGGCNALPIELESESATLDDETLAKLQILYVNDMEDCGFTGDLDTRESENECAESSARAIRRAGHSLPRARHCVACRELTDFVNV
;
A
#
# COMPACT_ATOMS: atom_id res chain seq x y z
N MET A 1 -2.18 11.33 14.82
CA MET A 1 -2.02 12.69 14.27
C MET A 1 -2.66 12.72 12.88
N ALA A 2 -3.99 12.81 12.86
CA ALA A 2 -4.78 12.81 11.62
C ALA A 2 -5.06 14.26 11.21
N CYS A 3 -4.82 14.57 9.93
CA CYS A 3 -5.32 15.74 9.20
C CYS A 3 -5.40 17.07 9.95
N VAL A 4 -4.32 17.87 9.93
CA VAL A 4 -4.45 19.33 10.05
C VAL A 4 -3.45 20.02 9.12
N LEU A 5 -3.51 19.71 7.83
CA LEU A 5 -3.20 20.76 6.86
C LEU A 5 -4.52 21.49 6.68
N ASP A 6 -4.61 22.70 7.20
CA ASP A 6 -5.71 23.60 6.90
C ASP A 6 -5.86 23.64 5.37
N PRO A 7 -7.01 23.23 4.79
CA PRO A 7 -7.19 23.21 3.34
C PRO A 7 -7.03 24.59 2.70
N GLY A 8 -6.97 25.67 3.48
CA GLY A 8 -6.65 27.02 3.02
C GLY A 8 -5.17 27.32 2.81
N ILE A 9 -4.23 26.48 3.26
CA ILE A 9 -2.78 26.73 3.18
C ILE A 9 -2.17 25.82 2.11
N ASP A 10 -1.44 26.40 1.16
CA ASP A 10 -0.72 25.65 0.13
C ASP A 10 0.53 24.97 0.69
N GLN A 11 0.91 23.83 0.08
CA GLN A 11 2.03 23.00 0.53
C GLN A 11 3.34 23.79 0.71
N PRO A 12 3.77 24.66 -0.22
CA PRO A 12 4.99 25.45 -0.03
C PRO A 12 4.95 26.37 1.19
N THR A 13 3.80 26.98 1.47
CA THR A 13 3.62 27.83 2.66
C THR A 13 3.71 27.00 3.92
N PHE A 14 3.10 25.82 3.94
CA PHE A 14 3.19 24.92 5.08
C PHE A 14 4.62 24.43 5.33
N ASP A 15 5.33 24.06 4.26
CA ASP A 15 6.75 23.66 4.34
C ASP A 15 7.61 24.79 4.92
N LEU A 16 7.35 26.04 4.50
CA LEU A 16 8.04 27.22 5.01
C LEU A 16 7.75 27.46 6.51
N ILE A 17 6.50 27.31 6.94
CA ILE A 17 6.13 27.45 8.36
C ILE A 17 6.91 26.45 9.22
N VAL A 18 6.94 25.18 8.83
CA VAL A 18 7.68 24.14 9.57
C VAL A 18 9.18 24.48 9.61
N GLN A 19 9.75 24.92 8.49
CA GLN A 19 11.15 25.30 8.44
C GLN A 19 11.47 26.48 9.37
N LEU A 20 10.61 27.51 9.40
CA LEU A 20 10.78 28.65 10.29
C LEU A 20 10.69 28.24 11.76
N GLN A 21 9.75 27.36 12.11
CA GLN A 21 9.59 26.87 13.48
C GLN A 21 10.80 26.07 13.96
N LEU A 22 11.36 25.19 13.10
CA LEU A 22 12.60 24.48 13.41
C LEU A 22 13.76 25.47 13.68
N GLN A 23 13.94 26.46 12.80
CA GLN A 23 14.97 27.49 12.97
C GLN A 23 14.80 28.31 14.25
N GLU A 24 13.56 28.64 14.65
CA GLU A 24 13.27 29.35 15.90
C GLU A 24 13.72 28.54 17.12
N THR A 25 13.50 27.22 17.13
CA THR A 25 13.97 26.36 18.22
C THR A 25 15.49 26.26 18.28
N ASP A 26 16.17 26.18 17.12
CA ASP A 26 17.63 26.18 17.06
C ASP A 26 18.21 27.46 17.67
N LEU A 27 17.65 28.62 17.31
CA LEU A 27 18.03 29.90 17.89
C LEU A 27 17.82 29.91 19.42
N TYR A 28 16.69 29.39 19.92
CA TYR A 28 16.44 29.29 21.35
C TYR A 28 17.57 28.53 22.08
N PHE A 29 18.01 27.39 21.53
CA PHE A 29 19.09 26.59 22.11
C PHE A 29 20.49 27.22 21.95
N GLU A 30 20.72 28.03 20.92
CA GLU A 30 21.97 28.79 20.78
C GLU A 30 22.12 29.87 21.88
N TYR A 31 21.01 30.50 22.28
CA TYR A 31 21.03 31.56 23.30
C TYR A 31 20.89 31.02 24.74
N SER A 32 20.41 29.80 24.95
CA SER A 32 20.30 29.19 26.28
C SER A 32 21.67 28.74 26.79
N LYS A 33 22.23 29.49 27.75
CA LYS A 33 23.51 29.15 28.40
C LYS A 33 23.28 28.21 29.58
N GLY A 34 23.73 26.96 29.47
CA GLY A 34 23.72 26.04 30.62
C GLY A 34 24.17 24.61 30.35
N LYS A 35 25.42 24.38 29.93
CA LYS A 35 25.94 23.03 29.59
C LYS A 35 26.09 22.03 30.76
N SER A 36 25.46 22.26 31.92
CA SER A 36 25.65 21.41 33.11
C SER A 36 24.52 21.49 34.15
N ARG A 37 23.29 21.86 33.74
CA ARG A 37 22.10 21.76 34.61
C ARG A 37 21.10 20.79 33.99
N ASP A 38 20.24 20.22 34.83
CA ASP A 38 19.04 19.56 34.35
C ASP A 38 18.22 20.56 33.52
N PRO A 39 17.62 20.12 32.39
CA PRO A 39 16.84 21.00 31.56
C PRO A 39 15.67 21.57 32.37
N THR A 40 15.44 22.87 32.22
CA THR A 40 14.25 23.53 32.77
C THR A 40 13.02 22.97 32.06
N ASP A 41 11.86 22.96 32.72
CA ASP A 41 10.59 22.55 32.08
C ASP A 41 10.34 23.26 30.74
N GLU A 42 10.75 24.53 30.63
CA GLU A 42 10.73 25.31 29.39
C GLU A 42 11.65 24.71 28.30
N GLU A 43 12.90 24.39 28.63
CA GLU A 43 13.85 23.76 27.71
C GLU A 43 13.36 22.37 27.26
N LEU A 44 12.75 21.61 28.17
CA LEU A 44 12.13 20.33 27.84
C LEU A 44 10.93 20.50 26.89
N ALA A 45 10.08 21.49 27.14
CA ALA A 45 8.94 21.78 26.27
C ALA A 45 9.39 22.17 24.86
N PHE A 46 10.41 23.02 24.73
CA PHE A 46 11.01 23.37 23.43
C PHE A 46 11.64 22.17 22.73
N HIS A 47 12.29 21.26 23.48
CA HIS A 47 12.83 20.03 22.92
C HIS A 47 11.74 19.14 22.31
N LEU A 48 10.67 18.88 23.06
CA LEU A 48 9.53 18.10 22.57
C LEU A 48 8.86 18.76 21.37
N GLN A 49 8.69 20.08 21.40
CA GLN A 49 8.15 20.82 20.27
C GLN A 49 9.03 20.69 19.02
N ASN A 50 10.36 20.76 19.16
CA ASN A 50 11.29 20.59 18.05
C ASN A 50 11.20 19.18 17.45
N GLU A 51 11.06 18.15 18.29
CA GLU A 51 10.82 16.77 17.83
C GLU A 51 9.53 16.66 17.01
N GLU A 52 8.43 17.25 17.48
CA GLU A 52 7.16 17.28 16.74
C GLU A 52 7.27 17.98 15.39
N TRP A 53 7.97 19.12 15.33
CA TRP A 53 8.25 19.81 14.06
C TRP A 53 9.13 18.99 13.12
N GLY A 54 10.11 18.26 13.66
CA GLY A 54 10.94 17.33 12.90
C GLY A 54 10.12 16.19 12.29
N ASN A 55 9.24 15.58 13.10
CA ASN A 55 8.31 14.55 12.66
C ASN A 55 7.38 15.07 11.56
N LEU A 56 6.87 16.29 11.72
CA LEU A 56 6.02 16.92 10.72
C LEU A 56 6.78 17.22 9.42
N SER A 57 8.02 17.71 9.51
CA SER A 57 8.89 17.92 8.34
C SER A 57 9.09 16.64 7.55
N GLN A 58 9.40 15.53 8.23
CA GLN A 58 9.54 14.21 7.60
C GLN A 58 8.23 13.79 6.92
N TYR A 59 7.10 13.93 7.59
CA TYR A 59 5.80 13.62 7.03
C TYR A 59 5.50 14.40 5.73
N LEU A 60 5.84 15.69 5.68
CA LEU A 60 5.63 16.52 4.49
C LEU A 60 6.53 16.09 3.33
N GLN A 61 7.77 15.69 3.61
CA GLN A 61 8.67 15.15 2.61
C GLN A 61 8.14 13.84 2.02
N ASP A 62 7.66 12.93 2.88
CA ASP A 62 7.06 11.67 2.45
C ASP A 62 5.80 11.91 1.62
N ARG A 63 4.94 12.84 2.05
CA ARG A 63 3.74 13.26 1.30
C ARG A 63 4.11 13.81 -0.07
N ARG A 64 5.10 14.69 -0.16
CA ARG A 64 5.58 15.25 -1.44
C ARG A 64 6.08 14.15 -2.36
N MET A 65 6.85 13.21 -1.82
CA MET A 65 7.34 12.06 -2.56
C MET A 65 6.19 11.18 -3.08
N ALA A 66 5.23 10.83 -2.22
CA ALA A 66 4.06 10.05 -2.61
C ALA A 66 3.24 10.76 -3.71
N MET A 67 3.02 12.07 -3.59
CA MET A 67 2.34 12.86 -4.62
C MET A 67 3.11 12.87 -5.94
N SER A 68 4.45 12.93 -5.89
CA SER A 68 5.28 12.88 -7.09
C SER A 68 5.16 11.54 -7.81
N PHE A 69 5.15 10.42 -7.08
CA PHE A 69 4.91 9.09 -7.65
C PHE A 69 3.52 8.98 -8.25
N ALA A 70 2.48 9.45 -7.55
CA ALA A 70 1.12 9.44 -8.07
C ALA A 70 1.01 10.25 -9.37
N THR A 71 1.67 11.40 -9.44
CA THR A 71 1.70 12.25 -10.64
C THR A 71 2.41 11.57 -11.80
N ALA A 72 3.57 10.95 -11.54
CA ALA A 72 4.31 10.20 -12.56
C ALA A 72 3.51 9.01 -13.10
N VAL A 73 2.91 8.20 -12.22
CA VAL A 73 2.06 7.06 -12.63
C VAL A 73 0.86 7.53 -13.44
N HIS A 74 0.25 8.67 -13.06
CA HIS A 74 -0.87 9.22 -13.81
C HIS A 74 -0.44 9.71 -15.20
N ALA A 75 0.68 10.43 -15.28
CA ALA A 75 1.22 10.95 -16.53
C ALA A 75 1.62 9.80 -17.48
N ASP A 76 2.33 8.80 -16.97
CA ASP A 76 2.90 7.70 -17.77
C ASP A 76 1.89 6.58 -18.05
N GLY A 77 0.71 6.62 -17.41
CA GLY A 77 -0.32 5.58 -17.55
C GLY A 77 -0.75 5.32 -18.99
N HIS A 78 -0.78 6.35 -19.84
CA HIS A 78 -1.11 6.19 -21.27
C HIS A 78 0.01 5.46 -22.03
N VAL A 79 1.27 5.76 -21.75
CA VAL A 79 2.44 5.09 -22.36
C VAL A 79 2.46 3.61 -21.95
N LEU A 80 2.15 3.30 -20.69
CA LEU A 80 2.03 1.92 -20.19
C LEU A 80 0.91 1.15 -20.90
N ALA A 81 -0.18 1.82 -21.27
CA ALA A 81 -1.27 1.20 -22.02
C ALA A 81 -0.91 0.99 -23.51
N GLU A 82 -0.25 1.95 -24.15
CA GLU A 82 0.20 1.83 -25.55
C GLU A 82 1.24 0.71 -25.71
N THR A 83 2.28 0.74 -24.88
CA THR A 83 3.33 -0.29 -24.88
C THR A 83 2.77 -1.69 -24.63
N GLN A 84 1.66 -1.81 -23.90
CA GLN A 84 0.97 -3.10 -23.75
C GLN A 84 0.42 -3.61 -25.07
N VAL A 85 -0.31 -2.76 -25.79
CA VAL A 85 -0.92 -3.13 -27.07
C VAL A 85 0.17 -3.52 -28.06
N GLU A 86 1.28 -2.78 -28.07
CA GLU A 86 2.47 -3.12 -28.86
C GLU A 86 3.05 -4.48 -28.49
N GLN A 87 3.19 -4.78 -27.20
CA GLN A 87 3.68 -6.08 -26.71
C GLN A 87 2.75 -7.23 -27.13
N GLU A 88 1.44 -7.07 -26.96
CA GLU A 88 0.46 -8.07 -27.37
C GLU A 88 0.49 -8.33 -28.87
N ASN A 89 0.65 -7.28 -29.67
CA ASN A 89 0.79 -7.39 -31.12
C ASN A 89 2.09 -8.08 -31.51
N ALA A 90 3.22 -7.71 -30.90
CA ALA A 90 4.50 -8.36 -31.13
C ALA A 90 4.48 -9.86 -30.77
N LEU A 91 3.76 -10.24 -29.71
CA LEU A 91 3.56 -11.64 -29.35
C LEU A 91 2.75 -12.40 -30.41
N LYS A 92 1.64 -11.81 -30.90
CA LYS A 92 0.83 -12.39 -31.98
C LYS A 92 1.65 -12.56 -33.26
N ASP A 93 2.42 -11.54 -33.65
CA ASP A 93 3.27 -11.58 -34.83
C ASP A 93 4.33 -12.70 -34.72
N ARG A 94 4.94 -12.85 -33.55
CA ARG A 94 5.89 -13.95 -33.29
C ARG A 94 5.24 -15.33 -33.40
N LEU A 95 4.01 -15.49 -32.93
CA LEU A 95 3.26 -16.75 -33.05
C LEU A 95 2.96 -17.07 -34.52
N ILE A 96 2.48 -16.08 -35.28
CA ILE A 96 2.19 -16.23 -36.72
C ILE A 96 3.47 -16.58 -37.48
N ALA A 97 4.56 -15.85 -37.26
CA ALA A 97 5.85 -16.13 -37.92
C ALA A 97 6.35 -17.55 -37.64
N ARG A 98 6.20 -18.04 -36.40
CA ARG A 98 6.56 -19.42 -36.03
C ARG A 98 5.70 -20.45 -36.74
N GLN A 99 4.39 -20.20 -36.86
CA GLN A 99 3.47 -21.10 -37.58
C GLN A 99 3.81 -21.14 -39.08
N LEU A 100 4.10 -19.99 -39.70
CA LEU A 100 4.49 -19.90 -41.11
C LEU A 100 5.82 -20.61 -41.39
N MET A 101 6.82 -20.50 -40.50
CA MET A 101 8.08 -21.26 -40.60
C MET A 101 7.88 -22.78 -40.48
N LYS A 102 6.89 -23.23 -39.71
CA LYS A 102 6.53 -24.66 -39.60
C LYS A 102 5.78 -25.18 -40.84
N GLY A 103 5.24 -24.28 -41.68
CA GLY A 103 4.47 -24.57 -42.89
C GLY A 103 5.24 -25.11 -44.10
N GLY A 104 6.45 -25.65 -43.89
CA GLY A 104 7.21 -26.42 -44.90
C GLY A 104 7.10 -27.94 -44.74
N CYS A 105 6.54 -28.45 -43.64
CA CYS A 105 6.28 -29.88 -43.45
C CYS A 105 4.92 -30.07 -42.78
N ASN A 106 4.03 -30.79 -43.45
CA ASN A 106 2.77 -31.28 -42.91
C ASN A 106 3.00 -31.93 -41.53
N ALA A 107 2.56 -31.27 -40.46
CA ALA A 107 2.43 -31.92 -39.16
C ALA A 107 1.34 -31.22 -38.35
N LEU A 108 0.11 -31.74 -38.53
CA LEU A 108 -1.04 -31.82 -37.61
C LEU A 108 -1.49 -30.54 -36.86
N PRO A 109 -2.79 -30.45 -36.48
CA PRO A 109 -3.20 -29.46 -35.50
C PRO A 109 -2.42 -29.75 -34.23
N ILE A 110 -1.46 -28.90 -33.90
CA ILE A 110 -1.01 -28.78 -32.53
C ILE A 110 -2.20 -28.11 -31.86
N GLU A 111 -3.08 -28.94 -31.29
CA GLU A 111 -3.79 -28.54 -30.09
C GLU A 111 -2.80 -27.73 -29.27
N LEU A 112 -3.10 -26.45 -29.10
CA LEU A 112 -2.72 -25.79 -27.87
C LEU A 112 -3.45 -26.57 -26.77
N GLU A 113 -2.97 -27.76 -26.45
CA GLU A 113 -2.74 -28.10 -25.08
C GLU A 113 -1.90 -26.93 -24.58
N SER A 114 -2.60 -25.92 -24.08
CA SER A 114 -2.19 -25.37 -22.82
C SER A 114 -1.95 -26.58 -21.93
N GLU A 115 -0.74 -27.14 -22.00
CA GLU A 115 -0.06 -27.66 -20.83
C GLU A 115 0.06 -26.45 -19.89
N SER A 116 -1.09 -25.96 -19.38
CA SER A 116 -1.19 -25.79 -17.96
C SER A 116 -0.75 -27.15 -17.46
N ALA A 117 0.50 -27.25 -17.04
CA ALA A 117 0.92 -28.30 -16.14
C ALA A 117 -0.06 -28.18 -14.97
N THR A 118 -1.21 -28.82 -15.09
CA THR A 118 -2.15 -29.05 -14.02
C THR A 118 -1.33 -29.94 -13.11
N LEU A 119 -0.69 -29.30 -12.14
CA LEU A 119 0.01 -29.98 -11.07
C LEU A 119 -0.93 -31.07 -10.59
N ASP A 120 -0.47 -32.32 -10.56
CA ASP A 120 -1.31 -33.41 -10.10
C ASP A 120 -1.76 -33.12 -8.66
N ASP A 121 -2.91 -33.68 -8.28
CA ASP A 121 -3.49 -33.41 -6.95
C ASP A 121 -2.50 -33.73 -5.81
N GLU A 122 -1.57 -34.66 -6.05
CA GLU A 122 -0.50 -35.02 -5.12
C GLU A 122 0.56 -33.91 -4.98
N THR A 123 1.00 -33.28 -6.06
CA THR A 123 1.93 -32.15 -6.04
C THR A 123 1.27 -30.90 -5.48
N LEU A 124 0.00 -30.66 -5.78
CA LEU A 124 -0.79 -29.60 -5.13
C LEU A 124 -0.88 -29.80 -3.62
N ALA A 125 -1.19 -31.02 -3.16
CA ALA A 125 -1.25 -31.33 -1.73
C ALA A 125 0.13 -31.16 -1.05
N LYS A 126 1.21 -31.59 -1.70
CA LYS A 126 2.58 -31.39 -1.18
C LYS A 126 2.96 -29.92 -1.10
N LEU A 127 2.61 -29.12 -2.11
CA LEU A 127 2.85 -27.68 -2.11
C LEU A 127 2.01 -26.97 -1.05
N GLN A 128 0.77 -27.40 -0.80
CA GLN A 128 -0.08 -26.89 0.27
C GLN A 128 0.50 -27.15 1.66
N ILE A 129 1.12 -28.32 1.88
CA ILE A 129 1.82 -28.64 3.13
C ILE A 129 3.08 -27.79 3.31
N LEU A 130 3.80 -27.49 2.24
CA LEU A 130 4.99 -26.63 2.27
C LEU A 130 4.63 -25.14 2.39
N TYR A 131 3.41 -24.77 1.98
CA TYR A 131 2.90 -23.41 2.08
C TYR A 131 2.44 -23.13 3.51
N VAL A 132 3.41 -22.87 4.38
CA VAL A 132 3.18 -22.38 5.74
C VAL A 132 2.80 -20.91 5.65
N ASN A 133 1.50 -20.63 5.54
CA ASN A 133 0.97 -19.36 6.00
C ASN A 133 0.85 -19.45 7.53
N ASP A 134 1.59 -18.59 8.21
CA ASP A 134 1.52 -18.33 9.65
C ASP A 134 0.23 -17.54 9.98
N MET A 135 -0.92 -18.08 9.56
CA MET A 135 -2.24 -17.59 9.95
C MET A 135 -2.99 -18.73 10.63
N GLU A 136 -2.72 -18.83 11.94
CA GLU A 136 -3.71 -19.03 12.99
C GLU A 136 -5.04 -19.65 12.54
N ASP A 137 -5.08 -20.97 12.72
CA ASP A 137 -6.20 -21.85 12.98
C ASP A 137 -7.54 -21.15 13.27
N CYS A 138 -8.47 -21.24 12.32
CA CYS A 138 -9.88 -21.11 12.63
C CYS A 138 -10.70 -22.16 11.89
N GLY A 139 -11.11 -23.19 12.63
CA GLY A 139 -12.47 -23.69 12.52
C GLY A 139 -12.63 -25.20 12.32
N PHE A 140 -12.30 -25.99 13.34
CA PHE A 140 -12.99 -27.27 13.53
C PHE A 140 -13.09 -27.63 15.02
N THR A 141 -14.26 -27.46 15.61
CA THR A 141 -14.98 -28.50 16.39
C THR A 141 -16.19 -27.92 17.14
N GLY A 142 -17.33 -28.61 17.01
CA GLY A 142 -18.11 -29.05 18.18
C GLY A 142 -19.04 -28.05 18.87
N ASP A 143 -20.32 -28.17 18.54
CA ASP A 143 -21.50 -27.85 19.36
C ASP A 143 -21.38 -28.32 20.84
N LEU A 144 -21.49 -27.39 21.81
CA LEU A 144 -22.08 -27.64 23.14
C LEU A 144 -22.40 -26.34 23.90
N ASP A 145 -23.70 -26.16 24.16
CA ASP A 145 -24.44 -25.38 25.16
C ASP A 145 -23.82 -24.22 25.98
N THR A 146 -24.56 -23.10 25.89
CA THR A 146 -25.11 -22.29 26.99
C THR A 146 -24.19 -21.91 28.17
N ARG A 147 -23.87 -20.60 28.25
CA ARG A 147 -24.09 -19.78 29.46
C ARG A 147 -23.90 -18.29 29.16
N GLU A 148 -24.93 -17.51 29.50
CA GLU A 148 -24.89 -16.06 29.58
C GLU A 148 -23.80 -15.62 30.57
N SER A 149 -22.95 -14.71 30.11
CA SER A 149 -22.09 -13.90 30.98
C SER A 149 -22.18 -12.48 30.47
N GLU A 150 -22.97 -11.69 31.18
CA GLU A 150 -23.04 -10.24 31.05
C GLU A 150 -21.63 -9.68 31.32
N ASN A 151 -20.94 -9.30 30.25
CA ASN A 151 -19.74 -8.49 30.37
C ASN A 151 -19.94 -7.26 29.49
N GLU A 152 -20.03 -6.10 30.15
CA GLU A 152 -19.94 -4.77 29.57
C GLU A 152 -18.66 -4.68 28.74
N CYS A 153 -18.75 -5.09 27.49
CA CYS A 153 -17.63 -5.01 26.56
C CYS A 153 -17.77 -3.67 25.84
N ALA A 154 -16.82 -2.78 26.14
CA ALA A 154 -16.57 -1.53 25.43
C ALA A 154 -16.78 -1.70 23.92
N GLU A 155 -17.29 -0.65 23.25
CA GLU A 155 -17.53 -0.63 21.81
C GLU A 155 -16.28 -1.06 21.03
N SER A 156 -16.20 -2.35 20.73
CA SER A 156 -15.09 -2.95 20.00
C SER A 156 -15.21 -2.60 18.51
N SER A 157 -14.08 -2.36 17.87
CA SER A 157 -13.91 -2.04 16.45
C SER A 157 -14.72 -2.93 15.49
N ALA A 158 -15.05 -4.16 15.90
CA ALA A 158 -15.94 -5.07 15.20
C ALA A 158 -17.35 -4.52 14.91
N ARG A 159 -17.92 -3.65 15.77
CA ARG A 159 -19.24 -3.02 15.52
C ARG A 159 -19.15 -1.84 14.55
N ALA A 160 -18.01 -1.16 14.44
CA ALA A 160 -17.79 -0.11 13.44
C ALA A 160 -17.66 -0.71 12.02
N ILE A 161 -16.98 -1.85 11.89
CA ILE A 161 -16.81 -2.57 10.61
C ILE A 161 -18.17 -2.99 10.01
N ARG A 162 -19.14 -3.40 10.83
CA ARG A 162 -20.47 -3.82 10.35
C ARG A 162 -21.29 -2.69 9.72
N ARG A 163 -20.99 -1.42 10.01
CA ARG A 163 -21.66 -0.27 9.36
C ARG A 163 -21.14 0.02 7.95
N ALA A 164 -19.96 -0.47 7.58
CA ALA A 164 -19.42 -0.35 6.22
C ALA A 164 -20.10 -1.30 5.20
N GLY A 165 -21.15 -2.02 5.61
CA GLY A 165 -21.79 -3.09 4.86
C GLY A 165 -22.64 -2.70 3.64
N HIS A 166 -22.44 -1.55 2.99
CA HIS A 166 -23.18 -1.20 1.75
C HIS A 166 -22.35 -0.52 0.64
N SER A 167 -21.06 -0.83 0.53
CA SER A 167 -20.37 -0.70 -0.76
C SER A 167 -19.26 -1.74 -0.85
N LEU A 168 -19.47 -2.80 -1.63
CA LEU A 168 -18.38 -3.68 -2.05
C LEU A 168 -17.32 -2.79 -2.72
N PRO A 169 -16.06 -2.76 -2.23
CA PRO A 169 -15.01 -2.03 -2.91
C PRO A 169 -14.90 -2.59 -4.33
N ARG A 170 -15.04 -1.70 -5.32
CA ARG A 170 -14.94 -2.09 -6.72
C ARG A 170 -13.46 -2.35 -6.99
N ALA A 171 -13.02 -3.60 -6.88
CA ALA A 171 -11.68 -4.00 -7.27
C ALA A 171 -11.39 -3.48 -8.69
N ARG A 172 -10.28 -2.76 -8.86
CA ARG A 172 -9.81 -2.33 -10.19
C ARG A 172 -8.37 -2.79 -10.36
N HIS A 173 -7.92 -2.79 -11.61
CA HIS A 173 -6.53 -3.10 -11.92
C HIS A 173 -5.68 -1.86 -11.66
N CYS A 174 -4.59 -2.03 -10.92
CA CYS A 174 -3.59 -0.97 -10.77
C CYS A 174 -2.98 -0.61 -12.13
N VAL A 175 -2.88 0.68 -12.47
CA VAL A 175 -2.31 1.11 -13.76
C VAL A 175 -0.81 0.78 -13.86
N ALA A 176 -0.11 0.73 -12.73
CA ALA A 176 1.32 0.45 -12.69
C ALA A 176 1.65 -1.05 -12.74
N CYS A 177 1.09 -1.85 -11.82
CA CYS A 177 1.43 -3.29 -11.71
C CYS A 177 0.36 -4.24 -12.25
N ARG A 178 -0.84 -3.74 -12.59
CA ARG A 178 -2.00 -4.52 -13.08
C ARG A 178 -2.55 -5.57 -12.12
N GLU A 179 -2.11 -5.58 -10.88
CA GLU A 179 -2.73 -6.39 -9.84
C GLU A 179 -4.14 -5.87 -9.54
N LEU A 180 -5.05 -6.78 -9.22
CA LEU A 180 -6.38 -6.46 -8.73
C LEU A 180 -6.23 -5.91 -7.31
N THR A 181 -6.56 -4.63 -7.14
CA THR A 181 -6.48 -3.95 -5.86
C THR A 181 -7.84 -3.40 -5.47
N ASP A 182 -8.21 -3.55 -4.20
CA ASP A 182 -9.37 -2.89 -3.63
C ASP A 182 -9.09 -1.39 -3.49
N PHE A 183 -9.87 -0.58 -4.20
CA PHE A 183 -9.74 0.88 -4.12
C PHE A 183 -10.55 1.40 -2.94
N VAL A 184 -9.86 2.06 -2.01
CA VAL A 184 -10.51 2.87 -0.97
C VAL A 184 -10.66 4.29 -1.52
N ASN A 185 -11.89 4.80 -1.56
CA ASN A 185 -12.10 6.23 -1.75
C ASN A 185 -11.63 6.94 -0.47
N VAL A 186 -10.63 7.80 -0.60
CA VAL A 186 -10.15 8.71 0.46
C VAL A 186 -10.92 10.01 0.35
#